data_AF-A0A2T7CL97-F1
#
_entry.id   AF-A0A2T7CL97-F1
#
_cell.length_a   1.000
_cell.length_b   1.000
_cell.length_c   1.000
_cell.angle_alpha   90.00
_cell.angle_beta   90.00
_cell.angle_gamma   90.00
#
_symmetry.space_group_name_H-M   'P 1'
#
loop_
_entity.id
_entity.type
_entity.pdbx_description
1 polymer ?
#
loop_
_entity_poly.entity_id
_entity_poly.type
_entity_poly.pdbx_seq_one_letter_code
_entity_poly.pdbx_strand_id
1 'polypeptide(L)'
;MGLVRIFKAEVVDLSDNTLTIEVTGDPGKMVAIQKTLSKHGIKEIARTGKIALRREKMGETAPFWRFSAASYPDLEVTIPSTSRLSTGVDAINQIPNESSGGDVYPVESYESFSSNQILDAHWGVMTDGDPTGFCSHTLSILVNDCPGVLNVVTGVFSRRGYNIQSLAVGPAEKEGTSRITTVVPGTDESITKLVHQLYKLIDVYEVQDFTHLPFAARELMIIKVAANAAARRDVLDIAQIFEAQKVDISDHTITLQLTGDIDKMVRLHKMLEQYGICEVARTGRVALLRESGVDSKYLRGFSLPL
;
A
#
# COMPACT_ATOMS: atom_id res chain seq x y z
N MET A 1 -24.41 4.76 17.26
CA MET A 1 -23.80 6.02 16.76
C MET A 1 -22.86 6.74 17.73
N GLY A 2 -23.16 6.85 19.05
CA GLY A 2 -22.29 7.58 19.99
C GLY A 2 -20.85 7.06 20.08
N LEU A 3 -20.66 5.73 20.11
CA LEU A 3 -19.36 5.07 20.17
C LEU A 3 -18.44 5.39 18.97
N VAL A 4 -19.01 5.46 17.77
CA VAL A 4 -18.27 5.77 16.54
C VAL A 4 -17.61 7.14 16.64
N ARG A 5 -18.35 8.15 17.16
CA ARG A 5 -17.81 9.50 17.36
C ARG A 5 -16.72 9.57 18.43
N ILE A 6 -16.88 8.83 19.53
CA ILE A 6 -15.88 8.78 20.62
C ILE A 6 -14.52 8.32 20.09
N PHE A 7 -14.53 7.30 19.23
CA PHE A 7 -13.32 6.73 18.67
C PHE A 7 -12.94 7.31 17.30
N LYS A 8 -13.55 8.40 16.83
CA LYS A 8 -13.32 8.92 15.47
C LYS A 8 -13.31 7.80 14.41
N ALA A 9 -14.24 6.87 14.55
CA ALA A 9 -14.43 5.76 13.63
C ALA A 9 -15.35 6.20 12.48
N GLU A 10 -15.30 5.49 11.38
CA GLU A 10 -16.17 5.69 10.22
C GLU A 10 -17.08 4.46 10.05
N VAL A 11 -18.34 4.67 9.66
CA VAL A 11 -19.24 3.55 9.34
C VAL A 11 -19.02 3.18 7.88
N VAL A 12 -18.67 1.92 7.63
CA VAL A 12 -18.33 1.43 6.29
C VAL A 12 -19.45 0.60 5.67
N ASP A 13 -20.22 -0.11 6.49
CA ASP A 13 -21.38 -0.88 6.07
C ASP A 13 -22.41 -0.95 7.19
N LEU A 14 -23.68 -1.00 6.81
CA LEU A 14 -24.81 -1.17 7.72
C LEU A 14 -25.79 -2.14 7.07
N SER A 15 -26.12 -3.21 7.79
CA SER A 15 -27.19 -4.14 7.45
C SER A 15 -28.24 -4.15 8.57
N ASP A 16 -29.28 -4.97 8.42
CA ASP A 16 -30.32 -5.13 9.44
C ASP A 16 -29.75 -5.60 10.79
N ASN A 17 -28.73 -6.47 10.76
CA ASN A 17 -28.21 -7.15 11.94
C ASN A 17 -26.73 -6.84 12.23
N THR A 18 -26.03 -6.16 11.33
CA THR A 18 -24.58 -5.91 11.47
C THR A 18 -24.21 -4.48 11.12
N LEU A 19 -23.13 -4.02 11.77
CA LEU A 19 -22.54 -2.72 11.58
C LEU A 19 -21.03 -2.90 11.42
N THR A 20 -20.50 -2.51 10.27
CA THR A 20 -19.07 -2.52 10.01
C THR A 20 -18.53 -1.12 10.19
N ILE A 21 -17.50 -0.99 11.02
CA ILE A 21 -16.83 0.28 11.26
C ILE A 21 -15.34 0.18 10.95
N GLU A 22 -14.79 1.28 10.45
CA GLU A 22 -13.37 1.48 10.28
C GLU A 22 -12.83 2.32 11.43
N VAL A 23 -11.67 1.94 11.94
CA VAL A 23 -11.00 2.67 13.02
C VAL A 23 -9.52 2.72 12.74
N THR A 24 -8.96 3.93 12.75
CA THR A 24 -7.52 4.15 12.73
C THR A 24 -7.07 4.78 14.05
N GLY A 25 -5.91 4.36 14.56
CA GLY A 25 -5.27 5.01 15.70
C GLY A 25 -4.17 4.16 16.35
N ASP A 26 -3.75 4.59 17.53
CA ASP A 26 -2.71 3.91 18.30
C ASP A 26 -3.23 2.59 18.91
N PRO A 27 -2.32 1.68 19.32
CA PRO A 27 -2.71 0.40 19.90
C PRO A 27 -3.61 0.51 21.13
N GLY A 28 -3.44 1.57 21.95
CA GLY A 28 -4.28 1.80 23.12
C GLY A 28 -5.74 2.02 22.73
N LYS A 29 -5.98 2.85 21.71
CA LYS A 29 -7.31 3.06 21.13
C LYS A 29 -7.89 1.79 20.53
N MET A 30 -7.09 0.96 19.87
CA MET A 30 -7.55 -0.32 19.29
C MET A 30 -8.02 -1.30 20.39
N VAL A 31 -7.24 -1.45 21.46
CA VAL A 31 -7.61 -2.29 22.60
C VAL A 31 -8.88 -1.76 23.28
N ALA A 32 -8.97 -0.43 23.45
CA ALA A 32 -10.14 0.19 24.06
C ALA A 32 -11.42 -0.03 23.24
N ILE A 33 -11.36 0.12 21.91
CA ILE A 33 -12.54 -0.08 21.07
C ILE A 33 -12.96 -1.55 21.01
N GLN A 34 -12.00 -2.48 20.89
CA GLN A 34 -12.27 -3.92 20.91
C GLN A 34 -12.93 -4.33 22.23
N LYS A 35 -12.42 -3.86 23.37
CA LYS A 35 -13.01 -4.12 24.69
C LYS A 35 -14.42 -3.54 24.85
N THR A 36 -14.70 -2.43 24.19
CA THR A 36 -16.02 -1.78 24.28
C THR A 36 -17.04 -2.48 23.38
N LEU A 37 -16.62 -2.90 22.19
CA LEU A 37 -17.47 -3.60 21.23
C LEU A 37 -17.66 -5.08 21.54
N SER A 38 -16.77 -5.72 22.31
CA SER A 38 -16.92 -7.13 22.68
C SER A 38 -18.25 -7.45 23.35
N LYS A 39 -18.84 -6.48 24.08
CA LYS A 39 -20.17 -6.58 24.70
C LYS A 39 -21.32 -6.75 23.70
N HIS A 40 -21.11 -6.36 22.45
CA HIS A 40 -22.11 -6.39 21.38
C HIS A 40 -21.91 -7.59 20.43
N GLY A 41 -20.91 -8.44 20.68
CA GLY A 41 -20.59 -9.59 19.82
C GLY A 41 -19.83 -9.16 18.56
N ILE A 42 -18.50 -9.17 18.63
CA ILE A 42 -17.68 -8.91 17.45
C ILE A 42 -17.71 -10.14 16.55
N LYS A 43 -18.32 -10.00 15.37
CA LYS A 43 -18.40 -11.08 14.38
C LYS A 43 -17.05 -11.31 13.69
N GLU A 44 -16.38 -10.23 13.34
CA GLU A 44 -15.22 -10.28 12.45
C GLU A 44 -14.27 -9.10 12.69
N ILE A 45 -12.95 -9.36 12.67
CA ILE A 45 -11.92 -8.31 12.70
C ILE A 45 -10.91 -8.54 11.57
N ALA A 46 -10.68 -7.51 10.77
CA ALA A 46 -9.50 -7.39 9.92
C ALA A 46 -8.69 -6.18 10.36
N ARG A 47 -7.41 -6.38 10.64
CA ARG A 47 -6.50 -5.32 11.10
C ARG A 47 -5.12 -5.49 10.49
N THR A 48 -4.39 -4.39 10.47
CA THR A 48 -3.01 -4.33 9.98
C THR A 48 -2.07 -3.83 11.08
N GLY A 49 -0.77 -3.97 10.82
CA GLY A 49 0.31 -3.56 11.70
C GLY A 49 0.50 -2.04 11.77
N LYS A 50 1.47 -1.64 12.58
CA LYS A 50 1.90 -0.25 12.69
C LYS A 50 2.79 0.11 11.50
N ILE A 51 2.62 1.32 10.99
CA ILE A 51 3.59 1.96 10.08
C ILE A 51 4.18 3.17 10.78
N ALA A 52 5.43 3.49 10.44
CA ALA A 52 6.13 4.63 10.99
C ALA A 52 7.01 5.27 9.92
N LEU A 53 6.99 6.60 9.87
CA LEU A 53 7.97 7.39 9.14
C LEU A 53 8.80 8.18 10.15
N ARG A 54 10.07 8.45 9.80
CA ARG A 54 10.91 9.35 10.59
C ARG A 54 10.30 10.75 10.62
N ARG A 55 10.21 11.38 11.78
CA ARG A 55 9.90 12.81 11.89
C ARG A 55 11.14 13.65 11.63
N GLU A 56 11.00 14.75 10.92
CA GLU A 56 12.08 15.72 10.73
C GLU A 56 12.12 16.66 11.94
N LYS A 57 13.32 17.07 12.36
CA LYS A 57 13.46 18.08 13.41
C LYS A 57 13.33 19.47 12.79
N MET A 58 12.59 20.34 13.46
CA MET A 58 12.48 21.75 13.07
C MET A 58 13.87 22.41 13.17
N GLY A 59 14.32 23.07 12.10
CA GLY A 59 15.68 23.63 11.98
C GLY A 59 16.79 22.68 11.51
N GLU A 60 16.50 21.40 11.24
CA GLU A 60 17.45 20.49 10.57
C GLU A 60 17.31 20.67 9.05
N THR A 61 18.40 21.00 8.35
CA THR A 61 18.42 21.04 6.89
C THR A 61 18.14 19.63 6.37
N ALA A 62 17.07 19.48 5.59
CA ALA A 62 16.68 18.17 5.08
C ALA A 62 17.83 17.56 4.26
N PRO A 63 18.35 16.39 4.66
CA PRO A 63 19.66 15.92 4.18
C PRO A 63 19.54 15.15 2.87
N PHE A 64 18.85 15.64 1.84
CA PHE A 64 18.88 15.03 0.51
C PHE A 64 18.21 15.90 -0.57
N TRP A 65 18.98 16.24 -1.60
CA TRP A 65 18.48 16.85 -2.84
C TRP A 65 17.68 15.82 -3.65
N ARG A 66 16.37 15.73 -3.37
CA ARG A 66 15.35 15.13 -4.27
C ARG A 66 14.04 15.93 -4.26
N PHE A 67 14.12 17.23 -3.97
CA PHE A 67 12.94 18.08 -3.98
C PHE A 67 12.61 18.51 -5.41
N SER A 68 11.34 18.37 -5.78
CA SER A 68 10.86 18.74 -7.12
C SER A 68 10.89 20.27 -7.28
N ALA A 69 11.16 20.73 -8.50
CA ALA A 69 11.15 22.16 -8.84
C ALA A 69 9.81 22.85 -8.52
N ALA A 70 8.68 22.12 -8.56
CA ALA A 70 7.38 22.71 -8.20
C ALA A 70 7.29 23.10 -6.71
N SER A 71 8.05 22.41 -5.84
CA SER A 71 8.15 22.75 -4.42
C SER A 71 9.17 23.82 -4.13
N TYR A 72 9.96 24.27 -5.09
CA TYR A 72 10.93 25.35 -4.98
C TYR A 72 11.04 26.08 -6.32
N PRO A 73 10.02 26.87 -6.71
CA PRO A 73 9.99 27.55 -8.01
C PRO A 73 11.09 28.61 -8.14
N ASP A 74 11.65 29.05 -7.00
CA ASP A 74 12.78 29.98 -6.88
C ASP A 74 14.14 29.32 -7.10
N LEU A 75 14.22 27.98 -7.01
CA LEU A 75 15.38 27.19 -7.40
C LEU A 75 15.30 26.88 -8.90
N GLU A 76 15.49 27.89 -9.75
CA GLU A 76 15.70 27.63 -11.18
C GLU A 76 16.92 26.72 -11.36
N VAL A 77 16.72 25.68 -12.17
CA VAL A 77 17.65 24.59 -12.44
C VAL A 77 19.01 25.12 -12.90
N THR A 78 20.00 25.15 -12.01
CA THR A 78 21.41 25.15 -12.42
C THR A 78 21.85 23.69 -12.51
N ILE A 79 21.53 23.02 -13.63
CA ILE A 79 22.27 21.81 -14.01
C ILE A 79 23.72 22.26 -14.21
N PRO A 80 24.73 21.67 -13.55
CA PRO A 80 26.11 21.87 -13.93
C PRO A 80 26.27 21.40 -15.37
N SER A 81 26.64 22.31 -16.26
CA SER A 81 26.87 22.06 -17.67
C SER A 81 28.16 21.27 -17.89
N THR A 82 28.19 20.00 -17.53
CA THR A 82 29.23 19.05 -17.96
C THR A 82 28.64 17.70 -18.32
N SER A 83 28.12 17.60 -19.56
CA SER A 83 28.42 16.49 -20.50
C SER A 83 27.52 16.63 -21.74
N ARG A 84 28.00 17.36 -22.75
CA ARG A 84 27.47 17.24 -24.11
C ARG A 84 27.84 15.85 -24.62
N LEU A 85 26.88 14.95 -24.78
CA LEU A 85 27.06 13.81 -25.69
C LEU A 85 26.98 14.35 -27.13
N SER A 86 28.14 14.50 -27.76
CA SER A 86 28.24 14.65 -29.20
C SER A 86 27.97 13.31 -29.87
N THR A 87 26.94 13.28 -30.72
CA THR A 87 26.84 12.36 -31.85
C THR A 87 28.09 12.48 -32.71
N GLY A 88 28.81 11.37 -32.90
CA GLY A 88 30.02 11.34 -33.72
C GLY A 88 30.56 9.92 -33.89
N VAL A 89 30.37 9.40 -35.10
CA VAL A 89 30.81 8.11 -35.62
C VAL A 89 32.35 8.12 -35.80
N ASP A 90 32.95 6.94 -35.59
CA ASP A 90 34.28 6.46 -36.01
C ASP A 90 35.59 7.00 -35.40
N ALA A 91 36.36 6.05 -34.82
CA ALA A 91 37.71 5.62 -35.27
C ALA A 91 38.81 5.48 -34.16
N ILE A 92 39.16 4.21 -33.89
CA ILE A 92 40.51 3.62 -33.99
C ILE A 92 41.64 3.97 -32.96
N ASN A 93 42.11 2.87 -32.34
CA ASN A 93 43.48 2.48 -31.94
C ASN A 93 44.05 2.65 -30.50
N GLN A 94 44.21 1.47 -29.88
CA GLN A 94 45.44 0.87 -29.27
C GLN A 94 46.08 1.49 -28.02
N ILE A 95 46.29 0.66 -26.98
CA ILE A 95 47.60 0.27 -26.36
C ILE A 95 47.35 -0.70 -25.17
N PRO A 96 48.30 -1.61 -24.81
CA PRO A 96 48.03 -3.04 -24.60
C PRO A 96 47.95 -3.52 -23.13
N ASN A 97 47.35 -4.70 -22.99
CA ASN A 97 47.35 -5.53 -21.78
C ASN A 97 48.70 -6.22 -21.56
N GLU A 98 49.29 -6.04 -20.38
CA GLU A 98 50.14 -7.04 -19.74
C GLU A 98 49.41 -7.63 -18.52
N SER A 99 49.56 -8.95 -18.38
CA SER A 99 48.78 -9.80 -17.48
C SER A 99 49.25 -9.70 -16.02
N SER A 100 48.36 -9.89 -15.05
CA SER A 100 48.63 -10.79 -13.92
C SER A 100 47.36 -11.09 -13.10
N GLY A 101 46.97 -12.36 -13.11
CA GLY A 101 46.43 -13.11 -11.97
C GLY A 101 45.36 -12.48 -11.08
N GLY A 102 44.10 -12.66 -11.45
CA GLY A 102 42.99 -12.60 -10.51
C GLY A 102 41.74 -13.23 -11.12
N ASP A 103 41.17 -14.23 -10.45
CA ASP A 103 39.84 -14.77 -10.81
C ASP A 103 38.77 -13.74 -10.43
N VAL A 104 38.65 -12.69 -11.23
CA VAL A 104 37.54 -11.74 -11.15
C VAL A 104 36.38 -12.36 -11.91
N TYR A 105 35.32 -12.75 -11.20
CA TYR A 105 34.07 -13.14 -11.83
C TYR A 105 33.62 -12.02 -12.79
N PRO A 106 33.14 -12.34 -14.01
CA PRO A 106 32.53 -11.33 -14.87
C PRO A 106 31.41 -10.65 -14.07
N VAL A 107 31.55 -9.35 -13.81
CA VAL A 107 30.43 -8.54 -13.36
C VAL A 107 29.52 -8.45 -14.57
N GLU A 108 28.45 -9.24 -14.57
CA GLU A 108 27.41 -9.16 -15.58
C GLU A 108 26.95 -7.71 -15.66
N SER A 109 27.03 -7.13 -16.86
CA SER A 109 26.53 -5.79 -17.14
C SER A 109 25.09 -5.69 -16.63
N TYR A 110 24.81 -4.68 -15.82
CA TYR A 110 23.51 -4.38 -15.19
C TYR A 110 22.35 -4.17 -16.18
N GLU A 111 22.58 -4.34 -17.48
CA GLU A 111 21.62 -4.05 -18.56
C GLU A 111 20.98 -5.30 -19.17
N SER A 112 21.23 -6.51 -18.64
CA SER A 112 20.64 -7.76 -19.18
C SER A 112 19.65 -8.48 -18.27
N PHE A 113 19.26 -7.89 -17.13
CA PHE A 113 18.02 -8.29 -16.48
C PHE A 113 16.88 -7.42 -17.01
N SER A 114 16.16 -7.94 -18.00
CA SER A 114 14.72 -7.67 -18.09
C SER A 114 14.04 -8.32 -16.88
N SER A 115 14.38 -7.84 -15.68
CA SER A 115 13.51 -7.98 -14.54
C SER A 115 12.21 -7.31 -14.94
N ASN A 116 11.23 -8.12 -15.32
CA ASN A 116 9.83 -7.72 -15.29
C ASN A 116 9.68 -6.92 -14.00
N GLN A 117 9.35 -5.64 -14.07
CA GLN A 117 9.09 -4.84 -12.87
C GLN A 117 7.95 -5.54 -12.13
N ILE A 118 8.30 -6.31 -11.10
CA ILE A 118 7.36 -7.15 -10.32
C ILE A 118 6.46 -6.29 -9.42
N LEU A 119 6.77 -5.00 -9.29
CA LEU A 119 5.87 -3.99 -8.76
C LEU A 119 5.43 -3.13 -9.93
N ASP A 120 4.19 -3.35 -10.37
CA ASP A 120 3.54 -2.52 -11.36
C ASP A 120 3.55 -1.06 -10.89
N ALA A 121 3.97 -0.13 -11.75
CA ALA A 121 3.91 1.32 -11.52
C ALA A 121 2.47 1.80 -11.20
N HIS A 122 1.45 0.98 -11.51
CA HIS A 122 0.04 1.23 -11.22
C HIS A 122 -0.41 0.81 -9.81
N TRP A 123 0.50 0.67 -8.84
CA TRP A 123 0.12 0.47 -7.42
C TRP A 123 -0.72 -0.79 -7.17
N GLY A 124 -0.64 -1.80 -8.05
CA GLY A 124 -1.44 -3.03 -7.97
C GLY A 124 -2.89 -2.87 -8.44
N VAL A 125 -3.21 -1.79 -9.16
CA VAL A 125 -4.52 -1.62 -9.81
C VAL A 125 -4.47 -2.29 -11.18
N MET A 126 -4.76 -3.59 -11.22
CA MET A 126 -5.12 -4.24 -12.48
C MET A 126 -6.57 -3.84 -12.81
N THR A 127 -6.79 -3.25 -13.99
CA THR A 127 -8.14 -2.91 -14.44
C THR A 127 -8.93 -4.17 -14.72
N ASP A 128 -10.13 -4.30 -14.15
CA ASP A 128 -11.10 -5.34 -14.54
C ASP A 128 -11.38 -5.18 -16.06
N GLY A 129 -10.81 -6.06 -16.88
CA GLY A 129 -10.93 -5.94 -18.33
C GLY A 129 -9.88 -6.67 -19.17
N ASP A 130 -8.88 -7.30 -18.57
CA ASP A 130 -7.91 -8.09 -19.33
C ASP A 130 -8.61 -9.30 -20.00
N PRO A 131 -8.51 -9.46 -21.34
CA PRO A 131 -9.15 -10.57 -22.06
C PRO A 131 -8.57 -11.95 -21.70
N THR A 132 -7.48 -11.97 -20.94
CA THR A 132 -6.82 -13.18 -20.41
C THR A 132 -7.51 -13.72 -19.15
N GLY A 133 -8.49 -13.02 -18.58
CA GLY A 133 -9.14 -13.41 -17.32
C GLY A 133 -8.23 -13.24 -16.11
N PHE A 134 -7.16 -12.46 -16.23
CA PHE A 134 -6.23 -12.16 -15.16
C PHE A 134 -6.72 -10.95 -14.37
N CYS A 135 -7.04 -11.13 -13.09
CA CYS A 135 -7.54 -10.05 -12.25
C CYS A 135 -6.89 -10.07 -10.86
N SER A 136 -7.13 -9.03 -10.05
CA SER A 136 -6.56 -8.93 -8.69
C SER A 136 -7.50 -9.57 -7.68
N HIS A 137 -7.13 -10.73 -7.16
CA HIS A 137 -7.95 -11.44 -6.17
C HIS A 137 -7.64 -11.00 -4.75
N THR A 138 -8.67 -10.76 -3.95
CA THR A 138 -8.53 -10.42 -2.52
C THR A 138 -8.91 -11.63 -1.67
N LEU A 139 -7.93 -12.23 -1.01
CA LEU A 139 -8.13 -13.39 -0.15
C LEU A 139 -8.08 -13.00 1.32
N SER A 140 -8.99 -13.55 2.11
CA SER A 140 -9.00 -13.49 3.58
C SER A 140 -8.74 -14.88 4.13
N ILE A 141 -7.67 -15.03 4.92
CA ILE A 141 -7.22 -16.31 5.46
C ILE A 141 -7.21 -16.21 6.98
N LEU A 142 -8.00 -17.05 7.65
CA LEU A 142 -8.02 -17.17 9.09
C LEU A 142 -7.03 -18.27 9.52
N VAL A 143 -6.09 -17.93 10.40
CA VAL A 143 -4.99 -18.81 10.79
C VAL A 143 -4.76 -18.84 12.30
N ASN A 144 -4.02 -19.83 12.79
CA ASN A 144 -3.45 -19.83 14.12
C ASN A 144 -2.47 -18.67 14.31
N ASP A 145 -2.54 -17.99 15.46
CA ASP A 145 -1.60 -16.95 15.85
C ASP A 145 -0.36 -17.57 16.53
N CYS A 146 0.41 -18.33 15.74
CA CYS A 146 1.63 -19.01 16.19
C CYS A 146 2.86 -18.55 15.40
N PRO A 147 4.06 -18.50 16.02
CA PRO A 147 5.29 -18.19 15.31
C PRO A 147 5.51 -19.12 14.11
N GLY A 148 5.90 -18.55 12.97
CA GLY A 148 6.19 -19.31 11.75
C GLY A 148 5.00 -19.52 10.81
N VAL A 149 3.74 -19.40 11.28
CA VAL A 149 2.54 -19.58 10.46
C VAL A 149 2.53 -18.64 9.25
N LEU A 150 2.87 -17.36 9.46
CA LEU A 150 2.96 -16.40 8.37
C LEU A 150 3.94 -16.86 7.28
N ASN A 151 5.13 -17.35 7.66
CA ASN A 151 6.14 -17.82 6.72
C ASN A 151 5.66 -19.06 5.94
N VAL A 152 4.98 -19.99 6.62
CA VAL A 152 4.40 -21.18 5.98
C VAL A 152 3.36 -20.78 4.94
N VAL A 153 2.45 -19.87 5.30
CA VAL A 153 1.40 -19.35 4.41
C VAL A 153 2.03 -18.61 3.23
N THR A 154 2.87 -17.61 3.45
CA THR A 154 3.56 -16.86 2.37
C THR A 154 4.44 -17.77 1.50
N GLY A 155 5.00 -18.83 2.11
CA GLY A 155 5.77 -19.85 1.42
C GLY A 155 4.99 -20.64 0.38
N VAL A 156 3.65 -20.76 0.50
CA VAL A 156 2.80 -21.39 -0.54
C VAL A 156 2.72 -20.50 -1.78
N PHE A 157 2.61 -19.19 -1.59
CA PHE A 157 2.58 -18.22 -2.69
C PHE A 157 3.92 -18.19 -3.43
N SER A 158 5.04 -18.06 -2.70
CA SER A 158 6.37 -17.93 -3.29
C SER A 158 6.81 -19.19 -4.04
N ARG A 159 6.57 -20.39 -3.49
CA ARG A 159 6.92 -21.68 -4.14
C ARG A 159 6.21 -21.91 -5.47
N ARG A 160 5.06 -21.26 -5.68
CA ARG A 160 4.26 -21.37 -6.90
C ARG A 160 4.42 -20.17 -7.84
N GLY A 161 5.26 -19.20 -7.46
CA GLY A 161 5.53 -18.01 -8.26
C GLY A 161 4.37 -17.00 -8.25
N TYR A 162 3.47 -17.03 -7.26
CA TYR A 162 2.47 -15.98 -7.11
C TYR A 162 3.10 -14.72 -6.55
N ASN A 163 2.85 -13.59 -7.22
CA ASN A 163 3.26 -12.28 -6.73
C ASN A 163 2.26 -11.76 -5.69
N ILE A 164 2.72 -11.37 -4.50
CA ILE A 164 1.86 -10.77 -3.49
C ILE A 164 1.91 -9.25 -3.66
N GLN A 165 0.81 -8.65 -4.10
CA GLN A 165 0.72 -7.19 -4.28
C GLN A 165 0.49 -6.45 -2.96
N SER A 166 -0.23 -7.07 -2.04
CA SER A 166 -0.54 -6.50 -0.73
C SER A 166 -0.70 -7.62 0.28
N LEU A 167 -0.19 -7.40 1.48
CA LEU A 167 -0.33 -8.33 2.60
C LEU A 167 -0.55 -7.52 3.88
N ALA A 168 -1.67 -7.77 4.55
CA ALA A 168 -1.97 -7.26 5.88
C ALA A 168 -2.21 -8.43 6.82
N VAL A 169 -1.64 -8.36 8.03
CA VAL A 169 -1.78 -9.41 9.04
C VAL A 169 -2.08 -8.78 10.38
N GLY A 170 -3.01 -9.38 11.12
CA GLY A 170 -3.16 -9.07 12.53
C GLY A 170 -4.15 -10.00 13.24
N PRO A 171 -4.11 -10.02 14.58
CA PRO A 171 -5.06 -10.78 15.38
C PRO A 171 -6.52 -10.55 15.01
N ALA A 172 -7.26 -11.64 14.98
CA ALA A 172 -8.66 -11.69 14.59
C ALA A 172 -9.57 -11.51 15.82
N GLU A 173 -10.84 -11.84 15.67
CA GLU A 173 -11.87 -11.69 16.71
C GLU A 173 -11.69 -12.65 17.90
N LYS A 174 -11.09 -13.83 17.68
CA LYS A 174 -10.79 -14.82 18.73
C LYS A 174 -9.32 -14.74 19.15
N GLU A 175 -9.09 -14.94 20.45
CA GLU A 175 -7.72 -15.03 20.96
C GLU A 175 -7.02 -16.27 20.40
N GLY A 176 -5.75 -16.13 20.03
CA GLY A 176 -4.96 -17.20 19.41
C GLY A 176 -5.23 -17.40 17.92
N THR A 177 -6.06 -16.56 17.28
CA THR A 177 -6.21 -16.55 15.82
C THR A 177 -5.81 -15.20 15.22
N SER A 178 -5.26 -15.27 14.02
CA SER A 178 -4.83 -14.13 13.22
C SER A 178 -5.48 -14.19 11.84
N ARG A 179 -5.69 -13.03 11.25
CA ARG A 179 -6.24 -12.89 9.91
C ARG A 179 -5.21 -12.30 8.98
N ILE A 180 -5.04 -12.96 7.85
CA ILE A 180 -4.18 -12.51 6.75
C ILE A 180 -5.11 -12.07 5.62
N THR A 181 -5.03 -10.80 5.23
CA THR A 181 -5.64 -10.29 4.01
C THR A 181 -4.56 -10.10 2.96
N THR A 182 -4.71 -10.75 1.81
CA THR A 182 -3.72 -10.67 0.72
C THR A 182 -4.38 -10.34 -0.61
N VAL A 183 -3.66 -9.59 -1.44
CA VAL A 183 -4.06 -9.33 -2.83
C VAL A 183 -3.07 -10.01 -3.75
N VAL A 184 -3.57 -10.89 -4.62
CA VAL A 184 -2.76 -11.69 -5.53
C VAL A 184 -3.37 -11.63 -6.92
N PRO A 185 -2.62 -11.20 -7.94
CA PRO A 185 -3.08 -11.21 -9.30
C PRO A 185 -2.99 -12.64 -9.87
N GLY A 186 -4.03 -13.07 -10.58
CA GLY A 186 -4.15 -14.43 -11.10
C GLY A 186 -5.41 -14.61 -11.94
N THR A 187 -5.54 -15.78 -12.56
CA THR A 187 -6.82 -16.24 -13.12
C THR A 187 -7.63 -16.98 -12.05
N ASP A 188 -8.95 -17.00 -12.19
CA ASP A 188 -9.85 -17.71 -11.26
C ASP A 188 -9.44 -19.17 -11.03
N GLU A 189 -9.01 -19.87 -12.09
CA GLU A 189 -8.53 -21.25 -11.98
C GLU A 189 -7.24 -21.35 -11.16
N SER A 190 -6.31 -20.42 -11.36
CA SER A 190 -5.03 -20.39 -10.65
C SER A 190 -5.23 -20.09 -9.17
N ILE A 191 -6.15 -19.18 -8.84
CA ILE A 191 -6.48 -18.80 -7.46
C ILE A 191 -7.28 -19.89 -6.77
N THR A 192 -8.21 -20.53 -7.47
CA THR A 192 -8.90 -21.72 -6.95
C THR A 192 -7.89 -22.80 -6.55
N LYS A 193 -6.90 -23.09 -7.41
CA LYS A 193 -5.82 -24.05 -7.08
C LYS A 193 -4.99 -23.59 -5.88
N LEU A 194 -4.69 -22.30 -5.76
CA LEU A 194 -3.97 -21.72 -4.62
C LEU A 194 -4.76 -21.87 -3.31
N VAL A 195 -6.05 -21.54 -3.31
CA VAL A 195 -6.96 -21.70 -2.17
C VAL A 195 -6.97 -23.15 -1.68
N HIS A 196 -7.10 -24.11 -2.59
CA HIS A 196 -7.04 -25.55 -2.24
C HIS A 196 -5.71 -25.97 -1.60
N GLN A 197 -4.61 -25.27 -1.85
CA GLN A 197 -3.30 -25.59 -1.27
C GLN A 197 -3.13 -24.94 0.11
N LEU A 198 -3.69 -23.75 0.30
CA LEU A 198 -3.77 -23.10 1.60
C LEU A 198 -4.59 -23.95 2.58
N TYR A 199 -5.69 -24.55 2.14
CA TYR A 199 -6.49 -25.49 2.95
C TYR A 199 -5.76 -26.77 3.38
N LYS A 200 -4.61 -27.10 2.79
CA LYS A 200 -3.79 -28.25 3.24
C LYS A 200 -2.89 -27.91 4.41
N LEU A 201 -2.74 -26.62 4.75
CA LEU A 201 -1.95 -26.18 5.88
C LEU A 201 -2.73 -26.46 7.17
N ILE A 202 -2.05 -27.04 8.15
CA ILE A 202 -2.65 -27.41 9.45
C ILE A 202 -3.14 -26.17 10.20
N ASP A 203 -2.40 -25.06 10.08
CA ASP A 203 -2.67 -23.82 10.80
C ASP A 203 -3.71 -22.90 10.14
N VAL A 204 -4.31 -23.32 9.02
CA VAL A 204 -5.33 -22.55 8.30
C VAL A 204 -6.71 -23.08 8.66
N TYR A 205 -7.55 -22.21 9.23
CA TYR A 205 -8.94 -22.52 9.56
C TYR A 205 -9.88 -22.31 8.38
N GLU A 206 -9.69 -21.19 7.68
CA GLU A 206 -10.61 -20.75 6.65
C GLU A 206 -9.88 -19.89 5.61
N VAL A 207 -10.27 -20.05 4.35
CA VAL A 207 -9.82 -19.22 3.22
C VAL A 207 -11.04 -18.77 2.43
N GLN A 208 -11.28 -17.46 2.40
CA GLN A 208 -12.36 -16.84 1.63
C GLN A 208 -11.77 -15.98 0.49
N ASP A 209 -12.32 -16.11 -0.71
CA ASP A 209 -12.04 -15.22 -1.83
C ASP A 209 -13.17 -14.17 -1.95
N PHE A 210 -12.82 -12.89 -1.78
CA PHE A 210 -13.76 -11.77 -1.82
C PHE A 210 -14.00 -11.23 -3.22
N THR A 211 -13.26 -11.69 -4.23
CA THR A 211 -13.17 -11.05 -5.55
C THR A 211 -14.52 -10.86 -6.23
N HIS A 212 -15.45 -11.80 -6.07
CA HIS A 212 -16.80 -11.74 -6.65
C HIS A 212 -17.91 -11.45 -5.63
N LEU A 213 -17.52 -11.08 -4.40
CA LEU A 213 -18.45 -10.76 -3.32
C LEU A 213 -18.43 -9.25 -3.06
N PRO A 214 -19.51 -8.65 -2.56
CA PRO A 214 -19.47 -7.27 -2.10
C PRO A 214 -18.61 -7.21 -0.83
N PHE A 215 -17.49 -6.48 -0.90
CA PHE A 215 -16.60 -6.29 0.25
C PHE A 215 -16.21 -4.82 0.42
N ALA A 216 -15.92 -4.49 1.67
CA ALA A 216 -15.30 -3.24 2.06
C ALA A 216 -13.78 -3.45 2.16
N ALA A 217 -13.02 -2.64 1.44
CA ALA A 217 -11.55 -2.63 1.52
C ALA A 217 -11.08 -1.32 2.12
N ARG A 218 -10.04 -1.36 2.95
CA ARG A 218 -9.37 -0.16 3.45
C ARG A 218 -7.87 -0.36 3.51
N GLU A 219 -7.15 0.73 3.34
CA GLU A 219 -5.71 0.78 3.50
C GLU A 219 -5.33 2.07 4.21
N LEU A 220 -4.26 2.03 5.02
CA LEU A 220 -3.66 3.20 5.64
C LEU A 220 -2.34 3.50 4.93
N MET A 221 -2.18 4.76 4.54
CA MET A 221 -0.97 5.29 3.94
C MET A 221 -0.48 6.50 4.72
N ILE A 222 0.82 6.57 4.96
CA ILE A 222 1.50 7.78 5.40
C ILE A 222 2.44 8.21 4.28
N ILE A 223 2.31 9.45 3.85
CA ILE A 223 3.10 10.05 2.77
C ILE A 223 3.77 11.31 3.27
N LYS A 224 5.10 11.36 3.11
CA LYS A 224 5.91 12.54 3.39
C LYS A 224 6.23 13.22 2.07
N VAL A 225 5.90 14.50 1.98
CA VAL A 225 6.07 15.32 0.78
C VAL A 225 6.93 16.52 1.12
N ALA A 226 7.76 16.94 0.17
CA ALA A 226 8.49 18.18 0.28
C ALA A 226 7.55 19.37 0.06
N ALA A 227 7.66 20.38 0.92
CA ALA A 227 6.87 21.58 0.78
C ALA A 227 7.64 22.78 1.36
N ASN A 228 7.97 23.73 0.49
CA ASN A 228 8.46 25.04 0.91
C ASN A 228 7.30 25.94 1.37
N ALA A 229 7.60 27.19 1.76
CA ALA A 229 6.58 28.15 2.21
C ALA A 229 5.51 28.46 1.14
N ALA A 230 5.84 28.39 -0.15
CA ALA A 230 4.91 28.67 -1.25
C ALA A 230 3.96 27.49 -1.52
N ALA A 231 4.51 26.28 -1.68
CA ALA A 231 3.77 25.04 -1.98
C ALA A 231 3.02 24.47 -0.76
N ARG A 232 3.37 24.89 0.47
CA ARG A 232 2.76 24.39 1.70
C ARG A 232 1.24 24.54 1.74
N ARG A 233 0.70 25.65 1.22
CA ARG A 233 -0.76 25.87 1.19
C ARG A 233 -1.43 24.89 0.24
N ASP A 234 -0.92 24.78 -0.98
CA ASP A 234 -1.47 23.88 -2.00
C ASP A 234 -1.45 22.42 -1.54
N VAL A 235 -0.36 21.96 -0.92
CA VAL A 235 -0.26 20.60 -0.38
C VAL A 235 -1.30 20.36 0.74
N LEU A 236 -1.53 21.35 1.60
CA LEU A 236 -2.55 21.26 2.65
C LEU A 236 -3.98 21.30 2.08
N ASP A 237 -4.21 22.06 1.02
CA ASP A 237 -5.51 22.12 0.34
C ASP A 237 -5.82 20.79 -0.37
N ILE A 238 -4.82 20.20 -1.05
CA ILE A 238 -4.92 18.84 -1.59
C ILE A 238 -5.21 17.84 -0.47
N ALA A 239 -4.48 17.93 0.65
CA ALA A 239 -4.73 17.07 1.80
C ALA A 239 -6.18 17.19 2.31
N GLN A 240 -6.72 18.41 2.36
CA GLN A 240 -8.10 18.66 2.77
C GLN A 240 -9.12 18.04 1.81
N ILE A 241 -8.91 18.14 0.49
CA ILE A 241 -9.80 17.53 -0.53
C ILE A 241 -9.89 16.02 -0.36
N PHE A 242 -8.78 15.36 -0.04
CA PHE A 242 -8.74 13.91 0.17
C PHE A 242 -9.06 13.51 1.62
N GLU A 243 -9.43 14.46 2.48
CA GLU A 243 -9.66 14.23 3.91
C GLU A 243 -8.45 13.57 4.61
N ALA A 244 -7.25 13.85 4.11
CA ALA A 244 -6.00 13.37 4.70
C ALA A 244 -5.70 14.15 5.98
N GLN A 245 -5.25 13.43 7.01
CA GLN A 245 -4.86 14.01 8.29
C GLN A 245 -3.40 14.46 8.24
N LYS A 246 -3.14 15.71 8.59
CA LYS A 246 -1.77 16.22 8.80
C LYS A 246 -1.21 15.65 10.11
N VAL A 247 -0.16 14.83 10.00
CA VAL A 247 0.48 14.17 11.17
C VAL A 247 1.68 14.95 11.67
N ASP A 248 2.45 15.53 10.73
CA ASP A 248 3.68 16.25 11.04
C ASP A 248 3.90 17.36 10.01
N ILE A 249 4.41 18.50 10.46
CA ILE A 249 4.78 19.64 9.62
C ILE A 249 6.15 20.11 10.09
N SER A 250 7.09 20.14 9.16
CA SER A 250 8.43 20.69 9.35
C SER A 250 8.66 21.88 8.40
N ASP A 251 9.86 22.43 8.39
CA ASP A 251 10.22 23.60 7.58
C ASP A 251 10.18 23.30 6.07
N HIS A 252 10.55 22.08 5.69
CA HIS A 252 10.68 21.67 4.28
C HIS A 252 9.83 20.45 3.91
N THR A 253 9.12 19.85 4.88
CA THR A 253 8.35 18.62 4.66
C THR A 253 7.01 18.66 5.38
N ILE A 254 6.03 17.98 4.79
CA ILE A 254 4.70 17.76 5.37
C ILE A 254 4.44 16.26 5.32
N THR A 255 4.04 15.69 6.44
CA THR A 255 3.63 14.28 6.52
C THR A 255 2.11 14.20 6.67
N LEU A 256 1.49 13.52 5.71
CA LEU A 256 0.05 13.30 5.64
C LEU A 256 -0.26 11.82 5.90
N GLN A 257 -1.37 11.56 6.57
CA GLN A 257 -1.95 10.25 6.74
C GLN A 257 -3.28 10.19 6.00
N LEU A 258 -3.47 9.15 5.19
CA LEU A 258 -4.70 8.89 4.47
C LEU A 258 -5.18 7.48 4.80
N THR A 259 -6.49 7.34 5.04
CA THR A 259 -7.17 6.03 5.06
C THR A 259 -8.25 6.01 3.98
N GLY A 260 -8.43 4.87 3.33
CA GLY A 260 -9.42 4.71 2.26
C GLY A 260 -9.09 3.60 1.27
N ASP A 261 -9.73 3.66 0.11
CA ASP A 261 -9.56 2.69 -0.97
C ASP A 261 -8.29 2.97 -1.79
N ILE A 262 -7.81 1.96 -2.52
CA ILE A 262 -6.61 2.07 -3.37
C ILE A 262 -6.69 3.22 -4.37
N ASP A 263 -7.85 3.45 -5.00
CA ASP A 263 -8.01 4.52 -5.99
C ASP A 263 -7.85 5.91 -5.36
N LYS A 264 -8.33 6.09 -4.12
CA LYS A 264 -8.16 7.34 -3.36
C LYS A 264 -6.67 7.58 -3.08
N MET A 265 -5.94 6.53 -2.68
CA MET A 265 -4.49 6.58 -2.45
C MET A 265 -3.72 6.95 -3.71
N VAL A 266 -4.01 6.28 -4.83
CA VAL A 266 -3.32 6.49 -6.11
C VAL A 266 -3.56 7.91 -6.63
N ARG A 267 -4.79 8.43 -6.52
CA ARG A 267 -5.10 9.82 -6.92
C ARG A 267 -4.35 10.83 -6.05
N LEU A 268 -4.33 10.66 -4.74
CA LEU A 268 -3.58 11.54 -3.84
C LEU A 268 -2.08 11.49 -4.17
N HIS A 269 -1.51 10.30 -4.35
CA HIS A 269 -0.11 10.13 -4.72
C HIS A 269 0.23 10.89 -6.01
N LYS A 270 -0.55 10.70 -7.08
CA LYS A 270 -0.34 11.40 -8.36
C LYS A 270 -0.39 12.93 -8.23
N MET A 271 -1.30 13.46 -7.41
CA MET A 271 -1.39 14.91 -7.18
C MET A 271 -0.22 15.46 -6.36
N LEU A 272 0.35 14.65 -5.47
CA LEU A 272 1.49 15.05 -4.64
C LEU A 272 2.84 14.84 -5.32
N GLU A 273 2.89 14.02 -6.37
CA GLU A 273 4.11 13.69 -7.13
C GLU A 273 4.83 14.94 -7.64
N GLN A 274 4.08 15.94 -8.13
CA GLN A 274 4.65 17.20 -8.62
C GLN A 274 5.43 17.96 -7.54
N TYR A 275 5.09 17.84 -6.27
CA TYR A 275 5.77 18.50 -5.15
C TYR A 275 7.01 17.73 -4.66
N GLY A 276 7.22 16.51 -5.14
CA GLY A 276 8.35 15.67 -4.71
C GLY A 276 8.00 14.89 -3.44
N ILE A 277 7.69 13.62 -3.63
CA ILE A 277 7.42 12.68 -2.54
C ILE A 277 8.75 12.21 -1.95
N CYS A 278 8.93 12.39 -0.64
CA CYS A 278 10.14 11.98 0.07
C CYS A 278 10.08 10.52 0.48
N GLU A 279 8.95 10.09 1.03
CA GLU A 279 8.81 8.78 1.67
C GLU A 279 7.33 8.37 1.69
N VAL A 280 7.07 7.08 1.49
CA VAL A 280 5.72 6.49 1.54
C VAL A 280 5.77 5.21 2.36
N ALA A 281 4.87 5.07 3.32
CA ALA A 281 4.62 3.82 4.03
C ALA A 281 3.15 3.44 3.93
N ARG A 282 2.90 2.14 3.72
CA ARG A 282 1.57 1.55 3.51
C ARG A 282 1.40 0.30 4.37
N THR A 283 0.20 0.10 4.88
CA THR A 283 -0.11 -1.05 5.74
C THR A 283 -0.58 -2.30 5.00
N GLY A 284 -0.81 -2.20 3.68
CA GLY A 284 -1.55 -3.21 2.93
C GLY A 284 -3.06 -3.12 3.15
N ARG A 285 -3.81 -3.71 2.22
CA ARG A 285 -5.26 -3.79 2.21
C ARG A 285 -5.78 -4.70 3.32
N VAL A 286 -6.68 -4.18 4.14
CA VAL A 286 -7.61 -4.97 4.96
C VAL A 286 -8.95 -5.03 4.25
N ALA A 287 -9.67 -6.14 4.40
CA ALA A 287 -10.97 -6.32 3.77
C ALA A 287 -11.93 -7.12 4.67
N LEU A 288 -13.21 -6.77 4.60
CA LEU A 288 -14.32 -7.49 5.22
C LEU A 288 -15.50 -7.55 4.25
N LEU A 289 -16.25 -8.64 4.29
CA LEU A 289 -17.47 -8.77 3.50
C LEU A 289 -18.51 -7.73 3.94
N ARG A 290 -19.29 -7.24 2.97
CA ARG A 290 -20.47 -6.42 3.25
C ARG A 290 -21.69 -7.29 3.32
N GLU A 291 -22.40 -7.18 4.43
CA GLU A 291 -23.65 -7.92 4.62
C GLU A 291 -24.84 -7.21 3.98
N SER A 292 -24.72 -5.91 3.72
CA SER A 292 -25.73 -5.17 2.93
C SER A 292 -25.84 -5.64 1.48
N GLY A 293 -24.85 -6.38 0.97
CA GLY A 293 -24.77 -6.79 -0.42
C GLY A 293 -24.35 -5.68 -1.40
N VAL A 294 -24.08 -4.46 -0.91
CA VAL A 294 -23.79 -3.30 -1.76
C VAL A 294 -22.29 -3.21 -2.06
N ASP A 295 -21.90 -3.34 -3.33
CA ASP A 295 -20.50 -3.14 -3.73
C ASP A 295 -20.10 -1.65 -3.69
N SER A 296 -18.89 -1.41 -3.20
CA SER A 296 -18.23 -0.09 -3.15
C SER A 296 -18.11 0.52 -4.54
N LYS A 297 -17.91 -0.32 -5.56
CA LYS A 297 -17.80 0.13 -6.96
C LYS A 297 -19.09 0.82 -7.43
N TYR A 298 -20.26 0.30 -7.07
CA TYR A 298 -21.55 0.84 -7.50
C TYR A 298 -21.95 2.12 -6.75
N LEU A 299 -21.51 2.29 -5.51
CA LEU A 299 -21.79 3.51 -4.73
C LEU A 299 -21.09 4.77 -5.28
N ARG A 300 -19.99 4.62 -6.02
CA ARG A 300 -19.23 5.76 -6.57
C ARG A 300 -19.84 6.36 -7.85
N GLY A 301 -20.77 5.65 -8.50
CA GLY A 301 -21.34 6.03 -9.80
C GLY A 301 -22.63 6.85 -9.73
N PHE A 302 -23.28 6.94 -8.57
CA PHE A 302 -24.51 7.71 -8.44
C PHE A 302 -24.22 9.17 -8.06
N SER A 303 -24.34 10.07 -9.03
CA SER A 303 -24.82 11.41 -8.71
C SER A 303 -26.23 11.26 -8.15
N LEU A 304 -26.48 11.74 -6.93
CA LEU A 304 -27.85 11.87 -6.44
C LEU A 304 -28.66 12.62 -7.50
N PRO A 305 -29.87 12.15 -7.88
CA PRO A 305 -30.77 13.01 -8.65
C PRO A 305 -31.03 14.26 -7.80
N LEU A 306 -30.74 15.43 -8.39
CA LEU A 306 -31.04 16.75 -7.84
C LEU A 306 -32.55 16.90 -7.61
#